data_AF-A0A7K0YUH3-F1
#
_entry.id   AF-A0A7K0YUH3-F1
#
_cell.length_a   1.000
_cell.length_b   1.000
_cell.length_c   1.000
_cell.angle_alpha   90.00
_cell.angle_beta   90.00
_cell.angle_gamma   90.00
#
_symmetry.space_group_name_H-M   'P 1'
#
loop_
_entity.id
_entity.type
_entity.pdbx_description
1 polymer ?
#
loop_
_entity_poly.entity_id
_entity_poly.type
_entity_poly.pdbx_seq_one_letter_code
_entity_poly.pdbx_strand_id
1 'polypeptide(L)' 'GPIAFVRDGDLIRVDIAARSIDLLVDETELEARRTGWSPLPPRYTRGVLAKYSKLVKSAALGAVTG' A
#
# COMPACT_ATOMS: atom_id res chain seq x y z
N GLY A 1 -1.97 1.47 2.66
CA GLY A 1 -2.67 2.26 1.64
C GLY A 1 -3.70 1.39 0.92
N PRO A 2 -4.56 1.96 0.05
CA PRO A 2 -5.68 1.23 -0.57
C PRO A 2 -5.27 -0.06 -1.30
N ILE A 3 -4.09 -0.07 -1.92
CA ILE A 3 -3.53 -1.23 -2.62
C ILE A 3 -3.43 -2.49 -1.74
N ALA A 4 -3.34 -2.36 -0.42
CA ALA A 4 -3.26 -3.50 0.50
C ALA A 4 -4.60 -4.26 0.63
N PHE A 5 -5.70 -3.69 0.14
CA PHE A 5 -7.06 -4.23 0.30
C PHE A 5 -7.69 -4.70 -1.02
N VAL A 6 -6.95 -4.66 -2.12
CA VAL A 6 -7.37 -5.20 -3.41
C VAL A 6 -7.52 -6.72 -3.29
N ARG A 7 -8.58 -7.26 -3.89
CA ARG A 7 -8.85 -8.69 -4.00
C ARG A 7 -9.04 -9.08 -5.47
N ASP A 8 -8.86 -10.36 -5.76
CA ASP A 8 -9.09 -10.89 -7.11
C ASP A 8 -10.54 -10.62 -7.54
N GLY A 9 -10.69 -10.11 -8.76
CA GLY A 9 -12.00 -9.72 -9.31
C GLY A 9 -12.39 -8.26 -9.07
N ASP A 10 -11.66 -7.50 -8.25
CA ASP A 10 -11.91 -6.05 -8.13
C ASP A 10 -11.62 -5.34 -9.46
N LEU A 11 -12.46 -4.35 -9.79
CA LEU A 11 -12.27 -3.54 -10.99
C LEU A 11 -11.32 -2.37 -10.70
N ILE A 12 -10.32 -2.20 -11.55
CA ILE A 12 -9.35 -1.09 -11.48
C ILE A 12 -9.45 -0.28 -12.77
N ARG A 13 -9.62 1.03 -12.62
CA ARG A 13 -9.58 1.97 -13.75
C ARG A 13 -8.21 2.65 -13.78
N VAL A 14 -7.60 2.67 -14.96
CA VAL A 14 -6.39 3.46 -15.23
C VAL A 14 -6.76 4.50 -16.26
N ASP A 15 -6.69 5.77 -15.88
CA ASP A 15 -6.96 6.90 -16.76
C ASP A 15 -5.66 7.67 -16.99
N ILE A 16 -5.14 7.56 -18.22
CA ILE A 16 -3.89 8.22 -18.62
C ILE A 16 -4.07 9.73 -18.74
N ALA A 17 -5.23 10.18 -19.23
CA ALA A 17 -5.49 11.61 -19.41
C ALA A 17 -5.64 12.30 -18.05
N ALA A 18 -6.36 11.68 -17.12
CA ALA A 18 -6.51 12.18 -15.76
C ALA A 18 -5.27 11.92 -14.88
N ARG A 19 -4.37 11.01 -15.28
CA ARG A 19 -3.24 10.51 -14.49
C ARG A 19 -3.68 9.88 -13.17
N SER A 20 -4.80 9.15 -13.20
CA SER A 20 -5.37 8.47 -12.03
C SER A 20 -5.33 6.95 -12.18
N ILE A 21 -5.30 6.30 -11.01
CA ILE A 21 -5.51 4.86 -10.87
C ILE A 21 -6.54 4.71 -9.76
N ASP A 22 -7.73 4.26 -10.13
CA ASP A 22 -8.89 4.21 -9.23
C ASP A 22 -9.31 2.75 -9.01
N LEU A 23 -9.48 2.37 -7.74
CA LEU A 23 -10.08 1.10 -7.36
C LEU A 23 -11.59 1.30 -7.31
N LEU A 24 -12.34 0.62 -8.19
CA LEU A 24 -13.79 0.76 -8.32
C LEU A 24 -14.51 -0.18 -7.33
N VAL A 25 -14.19 0.00 -6.05
CA VAL A 25 -14.82 -0.70 -4.92
C VAL A 25 -15.42 0.35 -4.01
N ASP A 26 -16.61 0.08 -3.46
CA ASP A 26 -17.26 1.00 -2.55
C ASP A 26 -16.42 1.25 -1.29
N GLU A 27 -16.41 2.48 -0.78
CA GLU A 27 -15.62 2.83 0.40
C GLU A 27 -16.04 2.03 1.64
N THR A 28 -17.33 1.68 1.77
CA THR A 28 -17.82 0.86 2.89
C THR A 28 -17.22 -0.55 2.89
N GLU A 29 -17.04 -1.14 1.70
CA GLU A 29 -16.38 -2.43 1.53
C GLU A 29 -14.88 -2.30 1.81
N LEU A 30 -14.22 -1.21 1.40
CA LEU A 30 -12.82 -0.99 1.73
C LEU A 30 -12.58 -0.82 3.23
N GLU A 31 -13.46 -0.12 3.94
CA GLU A 31 -13.41 -0.01 5.41
C GLU A 31 -13.70 -1.35 6.09
N ALA A 32 -14.61 -2.16 5.56
CA ALA A 32 -14.82 -3.53 6.03
C ALA A 32 -13.54 -4.37 5.86
N ARG A 33 -12.84 -4.25 4.73
CA ARG A 33 -11.56 -4.97 4.47
C ARG A 33 -10.39 -4.48 5.33
N ARG A 34 -10.43 -3.22 5.79
CA ARG A 34 -9.43 -2.69 6.75
C ARG A 34 -9.58 -3.30 8.13
N THR A 35 -10.80 -3.69 8.50
CA THR A 35 -11.08 -4.22 9.84
C THR A 35 -10.36 -5.55 10.04
N GLY A 36 -9.49 -5.61 11.06
CA GLY A 36 -8.70 -6.81 11.38
C GLY A 36 -7.48 -7.03 10.48
N TRP A 37 -7.18 -6.12 9.56
CA TRP A 37 -5.98 -6.22 8.72
C TRP A 37 -4.72 -5.95 9.55
N SER A 38 -3.71 -6.80 9.38
CA SER A 38 -2.36 -6.57 9.88
C SER A 38 -1.33 -6.78 8.76
N PRO A 39 -0.28 -5.95 8.70
CA PRO A 39 0.77 -6.11 7.72
C PRO A 39 1.55 -7.40 7.99
N LEU A 40 2.07 -8.01 6.92
CA LEU A 40 2.97 -9.16 7.03
C LEU A 40 4.21 -8.80 7.86
N PRO A 41 4.74 -9.75 8.65
CA PRO A 41 5.96 -9.50 9.41
C PRO A 41 7.14 -9.22 8.47
N PRO A 42 8.09 -8.33 8.86
CA PRO A 42 9.26 -8.05 8.04
C PRO A 42 10.09 -9.31 7.79
N ARG A 43 10.39 -9.59 6.51
CA ARG A 43 11.25 -10.73 6.12
C ARG A 43 12.66 -10.64 6.72
N TYR A 44 13.20 -9.43 6.85
CA TYR A 44 14.52 -9.17 7.43
C TYR A 44 14.37 -8.42 8.74
N THR A 45 14.73 -9.06 9.84
CA THR A 45 14.61 -8.51 11.21
C THR A 45 15.93 -7.97 11.76
N ARG A 46 17.05 -8.20 11.07
CA ARG A 46 18.40 -7.73 11.43
C ARG A 46 19.16 -7.21 10.21
N GLY A 47 20.31 -6.56 10.45
CA GLY A 47 21.20 -6.07 9.40
C GLY A 47 20.70 -4.78 8.72
N VAL A 48 21.24 -4.49 7.54
CA VAL A 48 20.99 -3.23 6.82
C VAL A 48 19.51 -3.05 6.42
N LEU A 49 18.85 -4.12 5.96
CA LEU A 49 17.44 -4.04 5.53
C LEU A 49 16.46 -3.84 6.68
N ALA A 50 16.79 -4.34 7.88
CA ALA A 50 16.00 -4.07 9.08
C ALA A 50 16.14 -2.61 9.57
N LYS A 51 17.26 -1.95 9.27
CA LYS A 51 17.40 -0.50 9.50
C LYS A 51 16.60 0.29 8.46
N TYR A 52 16.73 -0.08 7.19
CA TYR A 52 16.04 0.59 6.09
C TYR A 52 14.52 0.57 6.28
N SER A 53 13.92 -0.59 6.55
CA SER A 53 12.46 -0.71 6.73
C SER A 53 11.90 0.14 7.88
N LYS A 54 12.72 0.48 8.87
CA LYS A 54 12.34 1.33 10.00
C LYS A 54 12.47 2.83 9.71
N LEU A 55 13.32 3.21 8.75
CA LEU A 55 13.72 4.61 8.53
C LEU A 55 13.18 5.20 7.24
N VAL A 56 12.98 4.37 6.22
CA VAL A 56 12.56 4.81 4.88
C VAL A 56 11.23 5.56 4.92
N LYS A 57 11.17 6.69 4.21
CA LYS A 57 9.95 7.48 4.00
C LYS A 57 9.19 7.02 2.76
N SER A 58 7.99 7.57 2.55
CA SER A 58 7.16 7.27 1.38
C SER A 58 7.96 7.43 0.07
N ALA A 59 7.71 6.55 -0.90
CA ALA A 59 8.28 6.68 -2.23
C ALA A 59 7.88 8.00 -2.91
N ALA A 60 6.70 8.54 -2.60
CA ALA A 60 6.28 9.86 -3.07
C ALA A 60 7.17 11.01 -2.55
N LEU A 61 7.93 10.77 -1.48
CA LEU A 61 8.91 11.69 -0.91
C LEU A 61 10.36 11.27 -1.25
N GLY A 62 10.55 10.34 -2.18
CA GLY A 62 11.87 9.91 -2.65
C GLY A 62 12.52 8.77 -1.85
N ALA A 63 11.79 8.07 -0.98
CA ALA A 63 12.30 6.92 -0.21
C ALA A 63 13.59 7.23 0.61
N VAL A 64 13.70 8.45 1.11
CA VAL A 64 14.83 8.88 1.94
C VAL A 64 14.80 8.24 3.33
N THR A 65 15.96 8.12 3.98
CA THR A 65 16.11 7.53 5.32
C THR A 65 16.59 8.51 6.40
N GLY A 66 16.71 9.80 6.07
CA GLY A 66 17.17 10.89 6.93
C GLY A 66 16.55 12.20 6.50
#